data_AF-A0A8I1BNL7-F1
#
_entry.id   AF-A0A8I1BNL7-F1
#
_cell.length_a   1.000
_cell.length_b   1.000
_cell.length_c   1.000
_cell.angle_alpha   90.00
_cell.angle_beta   90.00
_cell.angle_gamma   90.00
#
_symmetry.space_group_name_H-M   'P 1'
#
loop_
_entity.id
_entity.type
_entity.pdbx_description
1 polymer ?
#
loop_
_entity_poly.entity_id
_entity_poly.type
_entity_poly.pdbx_seq_one_letter_code
_entity_poly.pdbx_strand_id
1 'polypeptide(L)'
;MFQTNRKYDRMAVRLSALIAHLMAGENLVLSCLAQEFNVSERTLQRDLRERLAYLGVEGRQGCYRLPINTLKAYRDKDVLTFVKQIGMTRLFPGLDSRLLGLLLTQQPHAPCLIWHHAHKISALHADHFYQLVYAITSKQSISLLTPERRFSPLQLYQLIYREGQWYLLAEYHQQVHVLLLEDIQQVQPLNTPFTPKHTVIQLPQQNSFIAALPHFRLISQVLTSLPSHKERSRP
;
A
#
# COMPACT_ATOMS: atom_id res chain seq x y z
N MET A 1 -4.19 41.36 11.32
CA MET A 1 -2.82 41.24 10.76
C MET A 1 -2.42 39.76 10.75
N PHE A 2 -2.40 39.11 9.59
CA PHE A 2 -1.93 37.73 9.40
C PHE A 2 -0.81 37.71 8.34
N GLN A 3 0.40 38.14 8.71
CA GLN A 3 1.57 38.11 7.81
C GLN A 3 2.55 36.97 8.14
N THR A 4 2.23 36.15 9.15
CA THR A 4 3.08 35.05 9.61
C THR A 4 2.85 33.71 8.91
N ASN A 5 1.89 33.55 7.98
CA ASN A 5 1.64 32.24 7.33
C ASN A 5 2.41 32.04 6.01
N ARG A 6 2.37 33.03 5.10
CA ARG A 6 2.93 32.89 3.73
C ARG A 6 4.44 32.60 3.66
N LYS A 7 5.23 33.07 4.62
CA LYS A 7 6.70 32.88 4.64
C LYS A 7 7.07 31.48 5.13
N TYR A 8 6.36 30.96 6.13
CA TYR A 8 6.57 29.59 6.62
C TYR A 8 6.05 28.58 5.60
N ASP A 9 4.93 28.86 4.93
CA ASP A 9 4.45 28.04 3.81
C ASP A 9 5.49 27.93 2.70
N ARG A 10 6.10 29.06 2.28
CA ARG A 10 7.17 29.05 1.26
C ARG A 10 8.41 28.29 1.70
N MET A 11 8.77 28.35 2.98
CA MET A 11 9.91 27.58 3.51
C MET A 11 9.59 26.08 3.57
N ALA A 12 8.39 25.71 4.04
CA ALA A 12 7.96 24.33 4.11
C ALA A 12 7.90 23.69 2.73
N VAL A 13 7.29 24.38 1.75
CA VAL A 13 7.25 23.94 0.34
C VAL A 13 8.66 23.78 -0.24
N ARG A 14 9.57 24.72 0.04
CA ARG A 14 10.97 24.62 -0.41
C ARG A 14 11.69 23.44 0.23
N LEU A 15 11.56 23.27 1.55
CA LEU A 15 12.18 22.14 2.25
C LEU A 15 11.62 20.80 1.75
N SER A 16 10.32 20.69 1.51
CA SER A 16 9.72 19.46 0.97
C SER A 16 10.21 19.16 -0.44
N ALA A 17 10.35 20.19 -1.30
CA ALA A 17 10.93 20.03 -2.63
C ALA A 17 12.40 19.58 -2.56
N LEU A 18 13.24 20.24 -1.75
CA LEU A 18 14.63 19.85 -1.55
C LEU A 18 14.76 18.40 -1.05
N ILE A 19 13.90 17.98 -0.11
CA ILE A 19 13.85 16.60 0.36
C ILE A 19 13.47 15.64 -0.78
N ALA A 20 12.48 15.98 -1.60
CA ALA A 20 12.05 15.13 -2.71
C ALA A 20 13.18 14.88 -3.71
N HIS A 21 13.89 15.94 -4.13
CA HIS A 21 15.05 15.83 -5.01
C HIS A 21 16.20 15.02 -4.37
N LEU A 22 16.48 15.25 -3.08
CA LEU A 22 17.47 14.47 -2.33
C LEU A 22 17.12 12.98 -2.31
N MET A 23 15.86 12.63 -2.03
CA MET A 23 15.37 11.25 -1.98
C MET A 23 15.33 10.58 -3.37
N ALA A 24 15.16 11.36 -4.44
CA ALA A 24 15.33 10.89 -5.81
C ALA A 24 16.80 10.56 -6.15
N GLY A 25 17.76 10.97 -5.30
CA GLY A 25 19.18 10.77 -5.49
C GLY A 25 19.85 11.83 -6.35
N GLU A 26 19.19 12.99 -6.51
CA GLU A 26 19.69 14.07 -7.34
C GLU A 26 20.81 14.88 -6.66
N ASN A 27 21.56 15.58 -7.51
CA ASN A 27 22.57 16.54 -7.11
C ASN A 27 21.96 17.95 -7.10
N LEU A 28 21.78 18.52 -5.91
CA LEU A 28 21.24 19.85 -5.70
C LEU A 28 22.29 20.93 -5.94
N VAL A 29 22.23 21.58 -7.11
CA VAL A 29 23.08 22.72 -7.44
C VAL A 29 22.45 24.01 -6.91
N LEU A 30 23.12 24.66 -5.95
CA LEU A 30 22.56 25.80 -5.22
C LEU A 30 22.20 26.99 -6.11
N SER A 31 23.01 27.29 -7.12
CA SER A 31 22.78 28.44 -8.00
C SER A 31 21.49 28.30 -8.81
N CYS A 32 21.20 27.10 -9.34
CA CYS A 32 19.96 26.79 -10.04
C CYS A 32 18.76 26.85 -9.10
N LEU A 33 18.85 26.22 -7.93
CA LEU A 33 17.76 26.18 -6.95
C LEU A 33 17.47 27.57 -6.35
N ALA A 34 18.49 28.43 -6.24
CA ALA A 34 18.33 29.80 -5.76
C ALA A 34 17.43 30.61 -6.70
N GLN A 35 17.60 30.42 -8.02
CA GLN A 35 16.74 31.02 -9.04
C GLN A 35 15.32 30.44 -8.99
N GLU A 36 15.20 29.10 -8.94
CA GLU A 36 13.90 28.41 -8.90
C GLU A 36 13.04 28.83 -7.71
N PHE A 37 13.62 28.84 -6.51
CA PHE A 37 12.88 29.20 -5.30
C PHE A 37 12.86 30.71 -5.02
N ASN A 38 13.52 31.52 -5.86
CA ASN A 38 13.69 32.95 -5.68
C ASN A 38 14.22 33.32 -4.28
N VAL A 39 15.35 32.71 -3.89
CA VAL A 39 16.03 32.89 -2.60
C VAL A 39 17.54 33.01 -2.81
N SER A 40 18.26 33.49 -1.80
CA SER A 40 19.73 33.47 -1.84
C SER A 40 20.29 32.05 -1.62
N GLU A 41 21.46 31.77 -2.20
CA GLU A 41 22.20 30.54 -1.92
C GLU A 41 22.46 30.35 -0.42
N ARG A 42 22.72 31.44 0.32
CA ARG A 42 22.87 31.41 1.79
C ARG A 42 21.63 30.85 2.49
N THR A 43 20.43 31.13 1.96
CA THR A 43 19.18 30.58 2.50
C THR A 43 19.10 29.07 2.28
N LEU A 44 19.47 28.61 1.08
CA LEU A 44 19.49 27.18 0.75
C LEU A 44 20.59 26.42 1.51
N GLN A 45 21.77 27.02 1.69
CA GLN A 45 22.83 26.46 2.53
C GLN A 45 22.33 26.24 3.96
N ARG A 46 21.60 27.20 4.52
CA ARG A 46 20.98 27.06 5.84
C ARG A 46 19.94 25.94 5.87
N ASP A 47 19.09 25.87 4.84
CA ASP A 47 18.12 24.78 4.72
C ASP A 47 18.79 23.42 4.72
N LEU A 48 19.85 23.24 3.93
CA LEU A 48 20.53 21.95 3.77
C LEU A 48 21.41 21.58 4.96
N ARG A 49 22.20 22.53 5.49
CA ARG A 49 23.20 22.25 6.53
C ARG A 49 22.69 22.34 7.95
N GLU A 50 21.62 23.10 8.21
CA GLU A 50 21.06 23.23 9.56
C GLU A 50 19.73 22.49 9.65
N ARG A 51 18.80 22.77 8.74
CA ARG A 51 17.43 22.24 8.84
C ARG A 51 17.32 20.80 8.39
N LEU A 52 18.08 20.41 7.36
CA LEU A 52 18.13 19.04 6.82
C LEU A 52 19.39 18.28 7.24
N ALA A 53 20.14 18.81 8.22
CA ALA A 53 21.39 18.21 8.72
C ALA A 53 21.22 16.74 9.14
N TYR A 54 20.07 16.42 9.73
CA TYR A 54 19.74 15.09 10.24
C TYR A 54 19.64 14.02 9.13
N LEU A 55 19.46 14.43 7.86
CA LEU A 55 19.46 13.51 6.73
C LEU A 55 20.89 13.10 6.31
N GLY A 56 21.92 13.74 6.86
CA GLY A 56 23.32 13.48 6.50
C GLY A 56 23.68 13.99 5.11
N VAL A 57 23.10 15.12 4.68
CA VAL A 57 23.37 15.72 3.36
C VAL A 57 24.85 16.13 3.27
N GLU A 58 25.52 15.67 2.22
CA GLU A 58 26.90 16.05 1.93
C GLU A 58 26.92 17.16 0.88
N GLY A 59 27.75 18.18 1.10
CA GLY A 59 27.90 19.31 0.19
C GLY A 59 29.35 19.53 -0.24
N ARG A 60 29.60 19.65 -1.54
CA ARG A 60 30.89 20.07 -2.13
C ARG A 60 30.66 21.11 -3.22
N GLN A 61 31.40 22.22 -3.17
CA GLN A 61 31.39 23.27 -4.20
C GLN A 61 29.99 23.76 -4.62
N GLY A 62 29.09 24.00 -3.67
CA GLY A 62 27.74 24.47 -3.97
C GLY A 62 26.80 23.40 -4.53
N CYS A 63 27.21 22.14 -4.56
CA CYS A 63 26.39 20.98 -4.90
C CYS A 63 26.15 20.12 -3.66
N TYR A 64 24.91 19.71 -3.41
CA TYR A 64 24.51 18.92 -2.25
C TYR A 64 23.78 17.64 -2.66
N ARG A 65 23.99 16.54 -1.95
CA ARG A 65 23.31 15.26 -2.21
C ARG A 65 23.22 14.41 -0.95
N LEU A 66 22.36 13.40 -0.96
CA LEU A 66 22.43 12.34 0.05
C LEU A 66 23.54 11.33 -0.29
N PRO A 67 24.24 10.80 0.73
CA PRO A 67 25.14 9.68 0.53
C PRO A 67 24.41 8.48 -0.07
N ILE A 68 25.07 7.78 -1.00
CA ILE A 68 24.49 6.60 -1.68
C ILE A 68 24.06 5.54 -0.66
N ASN A 69 24.83 5.36 0.42
CA ASN A 69 24.51 4.40 1.49
C ASN A 69 23.24 4.78 2.24
N THR A 70 23.02 6.07 2.48
CA THR A 70 21.78 6.59 3.11
C THR A 70 20.58 6.32 2.22
N LEU A 71 20.67 6.63 0.93
CA LEU A 71 19.62 6.35 -0.05
C LEU A 71 19.32 4.85 -0.17
N LYS A 72 20.36 4.02 -0.17
CA LYS A 72 20.22 2.56 -0.16
C LYS A 72 19.47 2.07 1.07
N ALA A 73 19.82 2.55 2.26
CA ALA A 73 19.12 2.16 3.50
C ALA A 73 17.63 2.51 3.49
N TYR A 74 17.24 3.66 2.94
CA TYR A 74 15.83 4.02 2.75
C TYR A 74 15.13 3.06 1.78
N ARG A 75 15.73 2.80 0.61
CA ARG A 75 15.17 1.86 -0.38
C ARG A 75 15.04 0.44 0.17
N ASP A 76 16.05 -0.04 0.89
CA ASP A 76 16.03 -1.36 1.52
C ASP A 76 14.86 -1.47 2.51
N LYS A 77 14.65 -0.44 3.32
CA LYS A 77 13.54 -0.38 4.27
C LYS A 77 12.18 -0.36 3.57
N ASP A 78 12.04 0.37 2.47
CA ASP A 78 10.78 0.45 1.70
C ASP A 78 10.44 -0.91 1.09
N VAL A 79 11.42 -1.60 0.50
CA VAL A 79 11.23 -2.94 -0.07
C VAL A 79 10.92 -3.97 1.03
N LEU A 80 11.62 -3.93 2.17
CA LEU A 80 11.29 -4.80 3.32
C LEU A 80 9.88 -4.54 3.84
N THR A 81 9.46 -3.27 3.88
CA THR A 81 8.11 -2.88 4.27
C THR A 81 7.10 -3.44 3.28
N PHE A 82 7.36 -3.34 1.97
CA PHE A 82 6.52 -3.92 0.93
C PHE A 82 6.37 -5.44 1.10
N VAL A 83 7.47 -6.19 1.23
CA VAL A 83 7.46 -7.65 1.43
C VAL A 83 6.66 -8.05 2.67
N LYS A 84 6.74 -7.23 3.74
CA LYS A 84 5.92 -7.41 4.95
C LYS A 84 4.44 -7.15 4.71
N GLN A 85 4.09 -6.06 4.02
CA GLN A 85 2.69 -5.69 3.76
C GLN A 85 1.95 -6.72 2.91
N ILE A 86 2.63 -7.34 1.94
CA ILE A 86 2.05 -8.40 1.10
C ILE A 86 2.16 -9.80 1.71
N GLY A 87 2.68 -9.93 2.94
CA GLY A 87 2.77 -11.20 3.66
C GLY A 87 3.81 -12.18 3.12
N MET A 88 4.78 -11.73 2.32
CA MET A 88 5.77 -12.61 1.68
C MET A 88 7.05 -12.81 2.50
N THR A 89 7.14 -12.29 3.73
CA THR A 89 8.34 -12.45 4.59
C THR A 89 8.75 -13.90 4.82
N ARG A 90 7.78 -14.83 4.90
CA ARG A 90 8.04 -16.26 5.11
C ARG A 90 8.60 -16.97 3.87
N LEU A 91 8.50 -16.37 2.68
CA LEU A 91 9.02 -16.94 1.45
C LEU A 91 10.53 -16.71 1.28
N PHE A 92 11.10 -15.77 2.04
CA PHE A 92 12.51 -15.37 1.94
C PHE A 92 13.22 -15.67 3.26
N PRO A 93 13.88 -16.84 3.40
CA PRO A 93 14.61 -17.20 4.61
C PRO A 93 15.70 -16.17 4.91
N GLY A 94 15.67 -15.59 6.11
CA GLY A 94 16.68 -14.61 6.54
C GLY A 94 16.68 -13.31 5.75
N LEU A 95 15.52 -12.85 5.25
CA LEU A 95 15.39 -11.57 4.53
C LEU A 95 15.93 -10.38 5.36
N ASP A 96 17.13 -9.93 5.01
CA ASP A 96 17.84 -8.79 5.60
C ASP A 96 18.41 -7.87 4.49
N SER A 97 19.03 -6.75 4.87
CA SER A 97 19.63 -5.80 3.93
C SER A 97 20.75 -6.41 3.06
N ARG A 98 21.40 -7.49 3.52
CA ARG A 98 22.47 -8.15 2.75
C ARG A 98 21.85 -8.97 1.63
N LEU A 99 20.88 -9.83 1.95
CA LEU A 99 20.15 -10.61 0.94
C LEU A 99 19.45 -9.69 -0.05
N LEU A 100 18.82 -8.62 0.43
CA LEU A 100 18.13 -7.66 -0.42
C LEU A 100 19.09 -6.94 -1.37
N GLY A 101 20.29 -6.60 -0.91
CA GLY A 101 21.36 -6.08 -1.77
C GLY A 101 21.74 -7.03 -2.91
N LEU A 102 21.79 -8.35 -2.64
CA LEU A 102 22.05 -9.36 -3.67
C LEU A 102 20.90 -9.45 -4.68
N LEU A 103 19.65 -9.42 -4.21
CA LEU A 103 18.45 -9.56 -5.04
C LEU A 103 18.14 -8.32 -5.89
N LEU A 104 18.50 -7.11 -5.43
CA LEU A 104 18.28 -5.86 -6.17
C LEU A 104 19.43 -5.50 -7.12
N THR A 105 20.57 -6.21 -7.04
CA THR A 105 21.68 -6.00 -7.98
C THR A 105 21.26 -6.52 -9.35
N GLN A 106 21.43 -5.71 -10.40
CA GLN A 106 21.14 -6.15 -11.77
C GLN A 106 22.06 -7.32 -12.14
N GLN A 107 21.46 -8.44 -12.53
CA GLN A 107 22.14 -9.65 -12.96
C GLN A 107 21.52 -10.15 -14.28
N PRO A 108 22.26 -10.88 -15.13
CA PRO A 108 21.72 -11.44 -16.38
C PRO A 108 20.56 -12.42 -16.16
N HIS A 109 20.55 -13.10 -15.01
CA HIS A 109 19.52 -14.07 -14.62
C HIS A 109 19.07 -13.81 -13.18
N ALA A 110 17.77 -13.98 -12.93
CA ALA A 110 17.21 -13.86 -11.59
C ALA A 110 17.69 -15.04 -10.71
N PRO A 111 18.27 -14.79 -9.52
CA PRO A 111 18.78 -15.85 -8.64
C PRO A 111 17.67 -16.68 -7.98
N CYS A 112 16.44 -16.18 -7.97
CA CYS A 112 15.27 -16.86 -7.43
C CYS A 112 14.05 -16.62 -8.33
N LEU A 113 13.22 -17.66 -8.50
CA LEU A 113 11.96 -17.59 -9.23
C LEU A 113 10.82 -18.05 -8.33
N ILE A 114 9.85 -17.17 -8.10
CA ILE A 114 8.57 -17.55 -7.51
C ILE A 114 7.66 -17.95 -8.65
N TRP A 115 7.56 -19.25 -8.89
CA TRP A 115 6.74 -19.76 -9.98
C TRP A 115 5.26 -19.70 -9.62
N HIS A 116 4.47 -19.22 -10.57
CA HIS A 116 3.01 -19.27 -10.52
C HIS A 116 2.47 -19.50 -11.94
N HIS A 117 1.27 -20.06 -12.05
CA HIS A 117 0.60 -20.22 -13.34
C HIS A 117 0.35 -18.86 -13.99
N ALA A 118 0.41 -18.78 -15.32
CA ALA A 118 0.16 -17.56 -16.08
C ALA A 118 -1.33 -17.18 -15.99
N HIS A 119 -1.63 -16.02 -15.40
CA HIS A 119 -2.99 -15.54 -15.20
C HIS A 119 -3.46 -14.70 -16.38
N LYS A 120 -4.61 -15.04 -16.96
CA LYS A 120 -5.31 -14.18 -17.93
C LYS A 120 -5.86 -12.89 -17.29
N ILE A 121 -5.92 -12.82 -15.96
CA ILE A 121 -6.68 -11.83 -15.17
C ILE A 121 -5.91 -10.52 -14.93
N SER A 122 -4.57 -10.52 -15.00
CA SER A 122 -3.75 -9.45 -14.40
C SER A 122 -3.93 -8.07 -15.03
N ALA A 123 -4.22 -7.98 -16.33
CA ALA A 123 -4.39 -6.68 -17.00
C ALA A 123 -5.83 -6.16 -16.91
N LEU A 124 -6.82 -7.05 -17.04
CA LEU A 124 -8.24 -6.67 -17.14
C LEU A 124 -8.78 -6.06 -15.83
N HIS A 125 -8.28 -6.51 -14.68
CA HIS A 125 -8.76 -6.07 -13.35
C HIS A 125 -7.79 -5.13 -12.63
N ALA A 126 -6.79 -4.57 -13.32
CA ALA A 126 -5.77 -3.71 -12.70
C ALA A 126 -6.39 -2.48 -12.01
N ASP A 127 -7.35 -1.82 -12.68
CA ASP A 127 -8.04 -0.65 -12.14
C ASP A 127 -8.88 -1.00 -10.91
N HIS A 128 -9.63 -2.11 -10.97
CA HIS A 128 -10.38 -2.61 -9.82
C HIS A 128 -9.45 -2.95 -8.65
N PHE A 129 -8.32 -3.61 -8.92
CA PHE A 129 -7.34 -3.92 -7.89
C PHE A 129 -6.82 -2.65 -7.21
N TYR A 130 -6.45 -1.63 -7.98
CA TYR A 130 -6.00 -0.35 -7.43
C TYR A 130 -7.08 0.32 -6.58
N GLN A 131 -8.32 0.39 -7.07
CA GLN A 131 -9.44 1.00 -6.34
C GLN A 131 -9.72 0.29 -5.01
N LEU A 132 -9.65 -1.04 -4.99
CA LEU A 132 -9.84 -1.83 -3.78
C LEU A 132 -8.70 -1.61 -2.77
N VAL A 133 -7.44 -1.61 -3.21
CA VAL A 133 -6.29 -1.32 -2.34
C VAL A 133 -6.39 0.09 -1.76
N TYR A 134 -6.78 1.07 -2.58
CA TYR A 134 -7.00 2.44 -2.13
C TYR A 134 -8.12 2.52 -1.08
N ALA A 135 -9.25 1.87 -1.31
CA ALA A 135 -10.37 1.85 -0.36
C ALA A 135 -10.02 1.15 0.97
N ILE A 136 -9.28 0.04 0.93
CA ILE A 136 -8.80 -0.68 2.13
C ILE A 136 -7.86 0.23 2.94
N THR A 137 -6.87 0.84 2.29
CA THR A 137 -5.86 1.68 2.95
C THR A 137 -6.46 2.99 3.50
N SER A 138 -7.43 3.58 2.80
CA SER A 138 -8.16 4.77 3.24
C SER A 138 -9.30 4.49 4.22
N LYS A 139 -9.59 3.20 4.51
CA LYS A 139 -10.70 2.74 5.39
C LYS A 139 -12.07 3.28 4.94
N GLN A 140 -12.27 3.34 3.64
CA GLN A 140 -13.51 3.81 3.03
C GLN A 140 -14.38 2.61 2.62
N SER A 141 -15.69 2.76 2.81
CA SER A 141 -16.64 1.80 2.26
C SER A 141 -16.80 2.03 0.75
N ILE A 142 -17.25 1.01 0.03
CA ILE A 142 -17.48 1.11 -1.41
C ILE A 142 -18.88 0.60 -1.78
N SER A 143 -19.34 0.96 -2.97
CA SER A 143 -20.38 0.24 -3.69
C SER A 143 -19.72 -0.69 -4.68
N LEU A 144 -20.07 -1.97 -4.66
CA LEU A 144 -19.46 -2.99 -5.52
C LEU A 144 -20.55 -3.74 -6.28
N LEU A 145 -20.38 -3.90 -7.58
CA LEU A 145 -21.28 -4.70 -8.43
C LEU A 145 -20.61 -6.02 -8.83
N THR A 146 -21.35 -7.10 -8.63
CA THR A 146 -21.02 -8.46 -9.10
C THR A 146 -22.15 -8.97 -10.00
N PRO A 147 -21.94 -10.06 -10.77
CA PRO A 147 -23.00 -10.70 -11.55
C PRO A 147 -24.22 -11.09 -10.72
N GLU A 148 -24.02 -11.45 -9.46
CA GLU A 148 -25.09 -11.93 -8.58
C GLU A 148 -25.88 -10.79 -7.95
N ARG A 149 -25.16 -9.75 -7.46
CA ARG A 149 -25.78 -8.62 -6.74
C ARG A 149 -24.87 -7.40 -6.62
N ARG A 150 -25.49 -6.29 -6.21
CA ARG A 150 -24.80 -5.09 -5.76
C ARG A 150 -24.65 -5.09 -4.24
N PHE A 151 -23.46 -4.75 -3.76
CA PHE A 151 -23.14 -4.54 -2.36
C PHE A 151 -22.98 -3.05 -2.09
N SER A 152 -23.75 -2.49 -1.15
CA SER A 152 -23.64 -1.07 -0.79
C SER A 152 -24.29 -0.79 0.58
N PRO A 153 -23.57 -0.24 1.57
CA PRO A 153 -22.12 -0.05 1.63
C PRO A 153 -21.39 -1.38 1.94
N LEU A 154 -20.27 -1.64 1.25
CA LEU A 154 -19.39 -2.77 1.48
C LEU A 154 -18.11 -2.31 2.20
N GLN A 155 -17.76 -2.96 3.30
CA GLN A 155 -16.57 -2.65 4.10
C GLN A 155 -15.44 -3.61 3.73
N LEU A 156 -14.31 -3.10 3.23
CA LEU A 156 -13.23 -3.93 2.72
C LEU A 156 -12.12 -4.14 3.75
N TYR A 157 -11.67 -5.39 3.92
CA TYR A 157 -10.65 -5.70 4.92
C TYR A 157 -9.31 -6.03 4.27
N GLN A 158 -9.30 -6.95 3.30
CA GLN A 158 -8.05 -7.43 2.72
C GLN A 158 -8.25 -8.07 1.35
N LEU A 159 -7.27 -7.93 0.49
CA LEU A 159 -7.11 -8.74 -0.71
C LEU A 159 -6.15 -9.90 -0.41
N ILE A 160 -6.56 -11.12 -0.73
CA ILE A 160 -5.82 -12.35 -0.45
C ILE A 160 -5.56 -13.06 -1.76
N TYR A 161 -4.30 -13.34 -2.06
CA TYR A 161 -3.93 -14.16 -3.21
C TYR A 161 -3.75 -15.61 -2.78
N ARG A 162 -4.46 -16.53 -3.42
CA ARG A 162 -4.28 -17.98 -3.22
C ARG A 162 -4.54 -18.73 -4.51
N GLU A 163 -3.67 -19.70 -4.82
CA GLU A 163 -3.82 -20.65 -5.93
C GLU A 163 -4.15 -20.00 -7.29
N GLY A 164 -3.68 -18.76 -7.49
CA GLY A 164 -3.88 -18.05 -8.74
C GLY A 164 -5.05 -17.08 -8.79
N GLN A 165 -5.84 -16.98 -7.73
CA GLN A 165 -6.99 -16.10 -7.66
C GLN A 165 -6.81 -15.04 -6.57
N TRP A 166 -7.41 -13.88 -6.82
CA TRP A 166 -7.54 -12.81 -5.83
C TRP A 166 -8.91 -12.87 -5.19
N TYR A 167 -8.93 -12.98 -3.86
CA TYR A 167 -10.12 -13.00 -3.03
C TYR A 167 -10.19 -11.70 -2.22
N LEU A 168 -11.32 -11.01 -2.32
CA LEU A 168 -11.64 -9.83 -1.53
C LEU A 168 -12.40 -10.25 -0.27
N LEU A 169 -11.78 -10.08 0.89
CA LEU A 169 -12.43 -10.19 2.19
C LEU A 169 -13.14 -8.87 2.51
N ALA A 170 -14.45 -8.94 2.72
CA ALA A 170 -15.29 -7.80 3.01
C ALA A 170 -16.39 -8.14 4.03
N GLU A 171 -17.03 -7.12 4.58
CA GLU A 171 -18.23 -7.24 5.41
C GLU A 171 -19.39 -6.48 4.78
N TYR A 172 -20.55 -7.13 4.69
CA TYR A 172 -21.82 -6.54 4.26
C TYR A 172 -22.91 -6.96 5.25
N HIS A 173 -23.67 -5.99 5.77
CA HIS A 173 -24.69 -6.22 6.80
C HIS A 173 -24.23 -7.12 7.98
N GLN A 174 -23.03 -6.84 8.52
CA GLN A 174 -22.43 -7.60 9.63
C GLN A 174 -22.09 -9.06 9.31
N GLN A 175 -22.13 -9.46 8.03
CA GLN A 175 -21.74 -10.78 7.56
C GLN A 175 -20.46 -10.70 6.72
N VAL A 176 -19.57 -11.65 6.94
CA VAL A 176 -18.32 -11.77 6.18
C VAL A 176 -18.64 -12.32 4.78
N HIS A 177 -18.11 -11.64 3.78
CA HIS A 177 -18.16 -12.04 2.38
C HIS A 177 -16.75 -12.19 1.83
N VAL A 178 -16.58 -13.22 1.01
CA VAL A 178 -15.39 -13.41 0.17
C VAL A 178 -15.85 -13.37 -1.27
N LEU A 179 -15.30 -12.44 -2.05
CA LEU A 179 -15.63 -12.24 -3.45
C LEU A 179 -14.39 -12.46 -4.31
N LEU A 180 -14.53 -13.04 -5.49
CA LEU A 180 -13.41 -13.15 -6.42
C LEU A 180 -13.22 -11.82 -7.16
N LEU A 181 -11.98 -11.40 -7.37
CA LEU A 181 -11.67 -10.18 -8.13
C LEU A 181 -12.19 -10.26 -9.58
N GLU A 182 -12.21 -11.46 -10.16
CA GLU A 182 -12.71 -11.71 -11.52
C GLU A 182 -14.22 -11.48 -11.65
N ASP A 183 -14.98 -11.64 -10.56
CA ASP A 183 -16.43 -11.41 -10.52
C ASP A 183 -16.77 -9.92 -10.32
N ILE A 184 -15.79 -9.04 -10.12
CA ILE A 184 -16.04 -7.62 -9.89
C ILE A 184 -16.24 -6.91 -11.22
N GLN A 185 -17.44 -6.39 -11.44
CA GLN A 185 -17.82 -5.66 -12.65
C GLN A 185 -17.65 -4.15 -12.49
N GLN A 186 -17.88 -3.61 -11.28
CA GLN A 186 -17.76 -2.18 -11.01
C GLN A 186 -17.44 -1.92 -9.54
N VAL A 187 -16.59 -0.93 -9.29
CA VAL A 187 -16.28 -0.40 -7.95
C VAL A 187 -16.53 1.11 -7.94
N GLN A 188 -17.25 1.59 -6.93
CA GLN A 188 -17.49 3.01 -6.70
C GLN A 188 -17.12 3.36 -5.25
N PRO A 189 -16.18 4.28 -4.99
CA PRO A 189 -15.86 4.70 -3.64
C PRO A 189 -17.04 5.44 -3.01
N LEU A 190 -17.25 5.23 -1.71
CA LEU A 190 -18.22 5.99 -0.92
C LEU A 190 -17.47 6.87 0.07
N ASN A 191 -18.01 8.06 0.35
CA ASN A 191 -17.46 8.97 1.36
C ASN A 191 -17.83 8.55 2.80
N THR A 192 -18.08 7.26 3.02
CA THR A 192 -18.46 6.69 4.32
C THR A 192 -17.27 5.92 4.90
N PRO A 193 -16.53 6.51 5.85
CA PRO A 193 -15.48 5.79 6.55
C PRO A 193 -16.09 4.67 7.39
N PHE A 194 -15.34 3.59 7.61
CA PHE A 194 -15.73 2.55 8.56
C PHE A 194 -14.57 2.24 9.50
N THR A 195 -14.89 1.65 10.65
CA THR A 195 -13.89 1.17 11.61
C THR A 195 -13.72 -0.33 11.43
N PRO A 196 -12.55 -0.82 10.98
CA PRO A 196 -12.30 -2.25 10.82
C PRO A 196 -12.48 -3.01 12.13
N LYS A 197 -13.29 -4.07 12.10
CA LYS A 197 -13.47 -4.96 13.25
C LYS A 197 -12.28 -5.90 13.41
N HIS A 198 -11.72 -5.94 14.62
CA HIS A 198 -10.56 -6.79 14.94
C HIS A 198 -10.80 -8.27 14.61
N THR A 199 -12.01 -8.78 14.91
CA THR A 199 -12.38 -10.17 14.63
C THR A 199 -12.25 -10.54 13.16
N VAL A 200 -12.60 -9.63 12.24
CA VAL A 200 -12.53 -9.88 10.79
C VAL A 200 -11.09 -9.76 10.28
N ILE A 201 -10.30 -8.82 10.83
CA ILE A 201 -8.87 -8.63 10.49
C ILE A 201 -8.03 -9.88 10.82
N GLN A 202 -8.43 -10.65 11.83
CA GLN A 202 -7.70 -11.87 12.24
C GLN A 202 -8.02 -13.10 11.38
N LEU A 203 -9.12 -13.11 10.61
CA LEU A 203 -9.51 -14.28 9.81
C LEU A 203 -8.42 -14.75 8.85
N PRO A 204 -7.73 -13.87 8.10
CA PRO A 204 -6.67 -14.29 7.16
C PRO A 204 -5.44 -14.91 7.84
N GLN A 205 -5.32 -14.80 9.17
CA GLN A 205 -4.24 -15.44 9.94
C GLN A 205 -4.55 -16.91 10.26
N GLN A 206 -5.80 -17.35 10.08
CA GLN A 206 -6.24 -18.71 10.35
C GLN A 206 -6.04 -19.59 9.11
N ASN A 207 -5.25 -20.66 9.25
CA ASN A 207 -5.00 -21.59 8.15
C ASN A 207 -6.29 -22.21 7.60
N SER A 208 -7.28 -22.48 8.46
CA SER A 208 -8.59 -23.01 8.06
C SER A 208 -9.36 -22.04 7.17
N PHE A 209 -9.33 -20.74 7.48
CA PHE A 209 -9.98 -19.71 6.68
C PHE A 209 -9.32 -19.61 5.29
N ILE A 210 -7.98 -19.57 5.24
CA ILE A 210 -7.24 -19.54 3.98
C ILE A 210 -7.52 -20.80 3.16
N ALA A 211 -7.56 -21.98 3.80
CA ALA A 211 -7.89 -23.25 3.16
C ALA A 211 -9.31 -23.28 2.58
N ALA A 212 -10.25 -22.53 3.17
CA ALA A 212 -11.65 -22.48 2.74
C ALA A 212 -11.93 -21.53 1.56
N LEU A 213 -11.00 -20.63 1.19
CA LEU A 213 -11.25 -19.59 0.16
C LEU A 213 -11.84 -20.12 -1.18
N PRO A 214 -11.30 -21.18 -1.81
CA PRO A 214 -11.84 -21.75 -3.05
C PRO A 214 -13.26 -22.30 -2.90
N HIS A 215 -13.65 -22.66 -1.68
CA HIS A 215 -14.95 -23.26 -1.37
C HIS A 215 -15.95 -22.25 -0.79
N PHE A 216 -15.55 -20.99 -0.61
CA PHE A 216 -16.36 -20.01 0.12
C PHE A 216 -17.71 -19.75 -0.57
N ARG A 217 -17.77 -19.80 -1.90
CA ARG A 217 -19.01 -19.67 -2.67
C ARG A 217 -19.99 -20.82 -2.40
N LEU A 218 -19.51 -22.05 -2.29
CA LEU A 218 -20.34 -23.20 -1.94
C LEU A 218 -20.81 -23.11 -0.49
N ILE A 219 -19.90 -22.75 0.42
CA ILE A 219 -20.20 -22.61 1.86
C ILE A 219 -21.28 -21.53 2.06
N SER A 220 -21.17 -20.38 1.39
CA SER A 220 -22.14 -19.29 1.50
C SER A 220 -23.51 -19.70 0.94
N GLN A 221 -23.55 -20.40 -0.20
CA GLN A 221 -24.78 -20.95 -0.77
C GLN A 221 -25.48 -21.91 0.21
N VAL A 222 -24.75 -22.88 0.77
CA VAL A 222 -25.32 -23.83 1.74
C VAL A 222 -25.86 -23.11 2.97
N LEU A 223 -25.09 -22.18 3.55
CA LEU A 223 -25.53 -21.42 4.73
C LEU A 223 -26.76 -20.54 4.46
N THR A 224 -26.90 -19.98 3.25
CA THR A 224 -28.10 -19.20 2.86
C THR A 224 -29.31 -20.08 2.54
N SER A 225 -29.09 -21.32 2.10
CA SER A 225 -30.16 -22.27 1.76
C SER A 225 -30.76 -23.00 2.97
N LEU A 226 -30.07 -22.98 4.12
CA LEU A 226 -30.57 -23.58 5.36
C LEU A 226 -31.59 -22.63 6.02
N PRO A 227 -32.86 -23.03 6.20
CA PRO A 227 -33.83 -22.20 6.92
C PRO A 227 -33.33 -21.99 8.36
N SER A 228 -33.29 -20.72 8.80
CA SER A 228 -32.95 -20.39 10.18
C SER A 228 -34.02 -20.93 11.11
N HIS A 229 -33.75 -22.08 11.74
CA HIS A 229 -34.58 -22.60 12.82
C HIS A 229 -34.49 -21.65 14.02
N LYS A 230 -35.38 -20.64 14.05
CA LYS A 230 -35.70 -19.95 15.30
C LYS A 230 -36.47 -20.95 16.16
N GLU A 231 -35.80 -21.54 17.15
CA GLU A 231 -36.47 -22.19 18.26
C GLU A 231 -37.48 -21.21 18.88
N ARG A 232 -38.76 -21.49 18.65
CA ARG A 232 -39.85 -20.92 19.45
C ARG A 232 -39.77 -21.58 20.83
N SER A 233 -39.07 -20.96 21.76
CA SER A 233 -39.21 -21.28 23.17
C SER A 233 -40.53 -20.70 23.69
N ARG A 234 -41.51 -21.58 23.91
CA ARG A 234 -42.62 -21.47 24.88
C ARG A 234 -42.99 -22.90 25.29
N PRO A 235 -43.42 -23.14 26.54
CA PRO A 235 -44.55 -22.46 27.18
C PRO A 235 -44.18 -21.23 28.01
#